data_AF-X6LI92-F1
#
_entry.id   AF-X6LI92-F1
#
_cell.length_a   1.000
_cell.length_b   1.000
_cell.length_c   1.000
_cell.angle_alpha   90.00
_cell.angle_beta   90.00
_cell.angle_gamma   90.00
#
_symmetry.space_group_name_H-M   'P 1'
#
loop_
_entity.id
_entity.type
_entity.pdbx_description
1 polymer ?
#
loop_
_entity_poly.entity_id
_entity_poly.type
_entity_poly.pdbx_seq_one_letter_code
_entity_poly.pdbx_strand_id
1 'polypeptide(L)'
;MEEYFILFDYEYRRIVLFDGSNKLKIIKLQVGNPKKLSLEFNVHIKHYNYHSKRKCVKYCNLILNHCWRFRTKDYGSRDNLSNCCSEFNSFQIMYSTNKEPLNPYSMTLKQGLQHLQDQLKIRQQSINGEDKLIMFKCNFDECKPQIQSNMNKNVLLNDIYKHLPYYPNIQIHWKIDFMFMVSYKHTISIQRAEIPKIISNEDAIIPPNQKSTFNPLLYKCDIHQLKIFLNKTCLTKEKSDNNLKLLLHEVIKNNCLCDLIPKEILSTRKKVIEQQIGYNKENEDKLILNDKILNDKILTILNELKILYHDDIHKKMGYPLELHHICA
;
A
#
# COMPACT_ATOMS: atom_id res chain seq x y z
N MET A 1 11.71 -19.26 -10.33
CA MET A 1 10.47 -18.58 -10.76
C MET A 1 10.74 -18.20 -12.20
N GLU A 2 10.02 -18.77 -13.16
CA GLU A 2 10.23 -18.43 -14.56
C GLU A 2 9.73 -16.99 -14.79
N GLU A 3 10.57 -16.15 -15.38
CA GLU A 3 10.22 -14.77 -15.72
C GLU A 3 9.60 -14.76 -17.12
N TYR A 4 8.35 -14.33 -17.19
CA TYR A 4 7.60 -14.23 -18.43
C TYR A 4 7.48 -12.76 -18.84
N PHE A 5 7.81 -12.47 -20.10
CA PHE A 5 7.43 -11.20 -20.73
C PHE A 5 6.00 -11.30 -21.22
N ILE A 6 5.17 -10.30 -20.91
CA ILE A 6 3.77 -10.23 -21.30
C ILE A 6 3.61 -9.20 -22.42
N LEU A 7 3.03 -9.62 -23.54
CA LEU A 7 2.64 -8.74 -24.64
C LEU A 7 1.12 -8.78 -24.81
N PHE A 8 0.51 -7.60 -24.98
CA PHE A 8 -0.92 -7.46 -25.24
C PHE A 8 -1.13 -7.18 -26.73
N ASP A 9 -1.83 -8.09 -27.40
CA ASP A 9 -2.24 -7.94 -28.79
C ASP A 9 -3.71 -7.58 -28.81
N TYR A 10 -3.98 -6.26 -28.77
CA TYR A 10 -5.33 -5.70 -28.74
C TYR A 10 -6.09 -5.94 -30.05
N GLU A 11 -5.37 -6.06 -31.17
CA GLU A 11 -5.96 -6.29 -32.49
C GLU A 11 -6.65 -7.67 -32.56
N TYR A 12 -5.97 -8.69 -32.04
CA TYR A 12 -6.50 -10.06 -32.00
C TYR A 12 -7.04 -10.47 -30.63
N ARG A 13 -7.13 -9.52 -29.68
CA ARG A 13 -7.59 -9.71 -28.29
C ARG A 13 -6.96 -10.91 -27.60
N ARG A 14 -5.63 -10.97 -27.62
CA ARG A 14 -4.88 -12.06 -26.99
C ARG A 14 -3.72 -11.51 -26.16
N ILE A 15 -3.34 -12.29 -25.15
CA ILE A 15 -2.14 -12.06 -24.36
C ILE A 15 -1.11 -13.10 -24.79
N VAL A 16 0.11 -12.66 -25.04
CA VAL A 16 1.23 -13.52 -25.42
C VAL A 16 2.25 -13.50 -24.28
N LEU A 17 2.58 -14.68 -23.77
CA LEU A 17 3.58 -14.87 -22.73
C LEU A 17 4.82 -15.49 -23.35
N PHE A 18 5.96 -14.82 -23.19
CA PHE A 18 7.27 -15.30 -23.64
C PHE A 18 8.08 -15.72 -22.43
N ASP A 19 8.55 -16.97 -22.44
CA ASP A 19 9.56 -17.43 -21.48
C ASP A 19 10.90 -16.73 -21.77
N GLY A 20 11.38 -15.94 -20.79
CA GLY A 20 12.64 -15.22 -20.91
C GLY A 20 13.88 -16.13 -21.04
N SER A 21 13.78 -17.38 -20.60
CA SER A 21 14.88 -18.36 -20.66
C SER A 21 14.95 -19.11 -21.99
N ASN A 22 13.80 -19.34 -22.63
CA ASN A 22 13.67 -20.00 -23.92
C ASN A 22 12.73 -19.18 -24.80
N LYS A 23 13.28 -18.33 -25.68
CA LYS A 23 12.56 -17.45 -26.63
C LYS A 23 11.55 -18.16 -27.56
N LEU A 24 11.38 -19.48 -27.44
CA LEU A 24 10.57 -20.33 -28.30
C LEU A 24 9.25 -20.80 -27.64
N LYS A 25 9.10 -20.76 -26.30
CA LYS A 25 7.86 -21.20 -25.66
C LYS A 25 6.89 -20.03 -25.52
N ILE A 26 6.01 -19.92 -26.52
CA ILE A 26 5.00 -18.88 -26.60
C ILE A 26 3.67 -19.45 -26.10
N ILE A 27 3.21 -19.01 -24.93
CA ILE A 27 1.83 -19.29 -24.48
C ILE A 27 0.94 -18.16 -25.00
N LYS A 28 -0.10 -18.52 -25.75
CA LYS A 28 -1.10 -17.57 -26.25
C LYS A 28 -2.39 -17.76 -25.47
N LEU A 29 -2.89 -16.70 -24.87
CA LEU A 29 -4.15 -16.66 -24.16
C LEU A 29 -5.14 -15.86 -25.00
N GLN A 30 -6.14 -16.52 -25.57
CA GLN A 30 -7.22 -15.82 -26.26
C GLN A 30 -8.16 -15.21 -25.20
N VAL A 31 -8.30 -13.88 -25.20
CA VAL A 31 -9.05 -13.15 -24.19
C VAL A 31 -10.40 -12.70 -24.72
N GLY A 32 -10.45 -12.14 -25.93
CA GLY A 32 -11.72 -11.71 -26.51
C GLY A 32 -11.98 -12.34 -27.86
N ASN A 33 -12.98 -11.82 -28.56
CA ASN A 33 -13.22 -12.21 -29.94
C ASN A 33 -12.00 -11.83 -30.84
N PRO A 34 -11.39 -12.78 -31.55
CA PRO A 34 -10.22 -12.52 -32.40
C PRO A 34 -10.54 -11.73 -33.67
N LYS A 35 -11.82 -11.47 -33.96
CA LYS A 35 -12.23 -10.63 -35.08
C LYS A 35 -11.90 -9.16 -34.79
N LYS A 36 -10.95 -8.62 -35.57
CA LYS A 36 -10.37 -7.26 -35.48
C LYS A 36 -11.38 -6.11 -35.31
N LEU A 37 -12.61 -6.25 -35.80
CA LEU A 37 -13.62 -5.18 -35.84
C LEU A 37 -14.88 -5.46 -35.01
N SER A 38 -14.97 -6.59 -34.31
CA SER A 38 -16.13 -6.81 -33.43
C SER A 38 -15.97 -5.94 -32.19
N LEU A 39 -17.02 -5.33 -31.67
CA LEU A 39 -17.00 -4.75 -30.34
C LEU A 39 -16.85 -5.86 -29.29
N GLU A 40 -16.30 -5.53 -28.12
CA GLU A 40 -16.12 -6.48 -27.01
C GLU A 40 -16.48 -5.82 -25.69
N PHE A 41 -17.25 -6.53 -24.87
CA PHE A 41 -17.77 -6.02 -23.60
C PHE A 41 -17.72 -7.06 -22.47
N ASN A 42 -17.32 -8.28 -22.77
CA ASN A 42 -17.38 -9.42 -21.85
C ASN A 42 -15.99 -9.92 -21.48
N VAL A 43 -14.96 -9.09 -21.64
CA VAL A 43 -13.67 -9.38 -21.03
C VAL A 43 -13.76 -9.01 -19.55
N HIS A 44 -14.08 -10.03 -18.74
CA HIS A 44 -14.36 -9.89 -17.32
C HIS A 44 -13.09 -9.92 -16.50
N ILE A 45 -12.94 -8.92 -15.62
CA ILE A 45 -11.79 -8.81 -14.73
C ILE A 45 -12.29 -8.85 -13.29
N LYS A 46 -11.77 -9.78 -12.50
CA LYS A 46 -12.11 -9.91 -11.08
C LYS A 46 -10.87 -9.89 -10.22
N HIS A 47 -10.79 -8.95 -9.29
CA HIS A 47 -9.71 -8.92 -8.30
C HIS A 47 -10.06 -9.85 -7.14
N TYR A 48 -9.03 -10.39 -6.49
CA TYR A 48 -9.16 -11.01 -5.18
C TYR A 48 -7.82 -11.04 -4.46
N ASN A 49 -7.86 -10.97 -3.13
CA ASN A 49 -6.67 -11.07 -2.30
C ASN A 49 -6.58 -12.48 -1.72
N TYR A 50 -5.39 -13.07 -1.78
CA TYR A 50 -5.11 -14.36 -1.14
C TYR A 50 -4.12 -14.15 0.00
N HIS A 51 -4.54 -14.58 1.20
CA HIS A 51 -3.73 -14.51 2.40
C HIS A 51 -3.30 -15.91 2.81
N SER A 52 -1.99 -16.19 2.70
CA SER A 52 -1.46 -17.44 3.24
C SER A 52 -1.17 -17.28 4.72
N LYS A 53 -2.05 -17.82 5.58
CA LYS A 53 -1.86 -17.81 7.04
C LYS A 53 -0.53 -18.41 7.49
N ARG A 54 0.01 -19.38 6.74
CA ARG A 54 1.26 -20.08 7.07
C ARG A 54 2.52 -19.31 6.70
N LYS A 55 2.46 -18.48 5.65
CA LYS A 55 3.65 -17.80 5.11
C LYS A 55 3.64 -16.29 5.37
N CYS A 56 2.58 -15.76 5.98
CA CYS A 56 2.33 -14.31 6.12
C CYS A 56 2.48 -13.53 4.80
N VAL A 57 2.29 -14.20 3.66
CA VAL A 57 2.37 -13.55 2.33
C VAL A 57 0.96 -13.20 1.87
N LYS A 58 0.78 -11.93 1.53
CA LYS A 58 -0.41 -11.40 0.85
C LYS A 58 -0.12 -11.39 -0.65
N TYR A 59 -0.98 -12.03 -1.43
CA TYR A 59 -0.93 -11.94 -2.89
C TYR A 59 -2.13 -11.16 -3.41
N CYS A 60 -1.84 -10.22 -4.30
CA CYS A 60 -2.85 -9.55 -5.10
C CYS A 60 -3.06 -10.43 -6.34
N ASN A 61 -4.30 -10.85 -6.60
CA ASN A 61 -4.58 -11.74 -7.72
C ASN A 61 -5.68 -11.15 -8.60
N LEU A 62 -5.66 -11.61 -9.85
CA LEU A 62 -6.59 -11.22 -10.90
C LEU A 62 -7.10 -12.47 -11.61
N ILE A 63 -8.41 -12.55 -11.82
CA ILE A 63 -9.04 -13.55 -12.67
C ILE A 63 -9.54 -12.85 -13.94
N LEU A 64 -9.10 -13.34 -15.09
CA LEU A 64 -9.52 -12.86 -16.40
C LEU A 64 -10.45 -13.90 -17.04
N ASN A 65 -11.63 -13.46 -17.46
CA ASN A 65 -12.70 -14.26 -18.06
C ASN A 65 -13.08 -15.52 -17.29
N HIS A 66 -12.98 -15.49 -15.96
CA HIS A 66 -13.22 -16.65 -15.09
C HIS A 66 -12.28 -17.86 -15.30
N CYS A 67 -11.41 -17.83 -16.31
CA CYS A 67 -10.53 -18.93 -16.69
C CYS A 67 -9.09 -18.72 -16.21
N TRP A 68 -8.53 -17.54 -16.43
CA TRP A 68 -7.10 -17.30 -16.25
C TRP A 68 -6.84 -16.63 -14.92
N ARG A 69 -6.02 -17.26 -14.08
CA ARG A 69 -5.65 -16.73 -12.76
C ARG A 69 -4.23 -16.22 -12.78
N PHE A 70 -4.07 -14.93 -12.51
CA PHE A 70 -2.78 -14.26 -12.39
C PHE A 70 -2.51 -13.95 -10.93
N ARG A 71 -1.30 -14.27 -10.49
CA ARG A 71 -0.78 -13.89 -9.18
C ARG A 71 0.27 -12.80 -9.39
N THR A 72 0.09 -11.66 -8.75
CA THR A 72 1.06 -10.57 -8.79
C THR A 72 1.75 -10.41 -7.45
N LYS A 73 2.90 -9.72 -7.47
CA LYS A 73 3.72 -9.48 -6.28
C LYS A 73 3.07 -8.48 -5.32
N ASP A 74 2.45 -7.44 -5.87
CA ASP A 74 1.85 -6.33 -5.14
C ASP A 74 0.60 -5.80 -5.87
N TYR A 75 -0.11 -4.87 -5.22
CA TYR A 75 -1.35 -4.30 -5.74
C TYR A 75 -1.09 -3.47 -6.99
N GLY A 76 -0.01 -2.69 -7.05
CA GLY A 76 0.34 -1.87 -8.21
C GLY A 76 0.54 -2.73 -9.46
N SER A 77 1.23 -3.86 -9.32
CA SER A 77 1.40 -4.84 -10.40
C SER A 77 0.06 -5.45 -10.86
N ARG A 78 -0.87 -5.73 -9.92
CA ARG A 78 -2.22 -6.22 -10.26
C ARG A 78 -2.99 -5.16 -11.04
N ASP A 79 -2.95 -3.92 -10.57
CA ASP A 79 -3.74 -2.83 -11.10
C ASP A 79 -3.25 -2.42 -12.50
N ASN A 80 -1.92 -2.42 -12.72
CA ASN A 80 -1.32 -2.23 -14.05
C ASN A 80 -1.77 -3.33 -15.02
N LEU A 81 -1.68 -4.60 -14.61
CA LEU A 81 -2.17 -5.73 -15.42
C LEU A 81 -3.68 -5.60 -15.71
N SER A 82 -4.46 -5.23 -14.70
CA SER A 82 -5.90 -4.99 -14.84
C SER A 82 -6.18 -3.92 -15.88
N ASN A 83 -5.50 -2.78 -15.79
CA ASN A 83 -5.65 -1.68 -16.74
C ASN A 83 -5.34 -2.11 -18.17
N CYS A 84 -4.26 -2.86 -18.39
CA CYS A 84 -3.93 -3.39 -19.71
C CYS A 84 -4.99 -4.38 -20.22
N CYS A 85 -5.55 -5.22 -19.35
CA CYS A 85 -6.64 -6.14 -19.73
C CYS A 85 -7.96 -5.41 -20.00
N SER A 86 -8.24 -4.30 -19.32
CA SER A 86 -9.46 -3.50 -19.54
C SER A 86 -9.54 -2.97 -20.98
N GLU A 87 -8.38 -2.72 -21.61
CA GLU A 87 -8.26 -2.25 -22.99
C GLU A 87 -8.79 -3.22 -24.06
N PHE A 88 -9.01 -4.50 -23.72
CA PHE A 88 -9.68 -5.42 -24.63
C PHE A 88 -11.18 -5.12 -24.81
N ASN A 89 -11.80 -4.39 -23.87
CA ASN A 89 -13.19 -3.97 -23.96
C ASN A 89 -13.33 -2.61 -24.65
N SER A 90 -14.39 -2.45 -25.42
CA SER A 90 -14.71 -1.21 -26.12
C SER A 90 -15.18 -0.10 -25.18
N PHE A 91 -15.87 -0.46 -24.08
CA PHE A 91 -16.39 0.52 -23.13
C PHE A 91 -15.70 0.41 -21.77
N GLN A 92 -15.10 1.51 -21.32
CA GLN A 92 -14.32 1.54 -20.07
C GLN A 92 -14.64 2.78 -19.24
N ILE A 93 -14.73 2.57 -17.93
CA ILE A 93 -14.80 3.64 -16.94
C ILE A 93 -13.41 3.87 -16.34
N MET A 94 -12.91 5.08 -16.50
CA MET A 94 -11.75 5.63 -15.81
C MET A 94 -12.18 6.18 -14.45
N TYR A 95 -11.54 5.73 -13.37
CA TYR A 95 -11.71 6.30 -12.04
C TYR A 95 -10.34 6.39 -11.37
N SER A 96 -9.94 7.60 -10.94
CA SER A 96 -8.56 7.87 -10.53
C SER A 96 -7.57 7.43 -11.63
N THR A 97 -6.61 6.54 -11.31
CA THR A 97 -5.62 5.98 -12.25
C THR A 97 -6.01 4.63 -12.84
N ASN A 98 -7.24 4.13 -12.60
CA ASN A 98 -7.65 2.78 -12.98
C ASN A 98 -8.74 2.75 -14.04
N LYS A 99 -8.77 1.65 -14.79
CA LYS A 99 -9.73 1.33 -15.85
C LYS A 99 -10.59 0.16 -15.44
N GLU A 100 -11.91 0.34 -15.38
CA GLU A 100 -12.86 -0.74 -15.21
C GLU A 100 -13.65 -0.97 -16.50
N PRO A 101 -13.64 -2.18 -17.08
CA PRO A 101 -14.46 -2.49 -18.23
C PRO A 101 -15.89 -2.80 -17.77
N LEU A 102 -16.87 -2.15 -18.39
CA LEU A 102 -18.28 -2.32 -18.08
C LEU A 102 -19.05 -2.60 -19.37
N ASN A 103 -20.09 -3.45 -19.32
CA ASN A 103 -20.95 -3.66 -20.48
C ASN A 103 -22.11 -2.65 -20.46
N PRO A 104 -22.14 -1.67 -21.39
CA PRO A 104 -23.13 -0.61 -21.32
C PRO A 104 -24.55 -1.08 -21.68
N TYR A 105 -24.68 -2.19 -22.40
CA TYR A 105 -25.94 -2.72 -22.88
C TYR A 105 -26.66 -3.60 -21.84
N SER A 106 -25.93 -4.17 -20.89
CA SER A 106 -26.49 -5.07 -19.88
C SER A 106 -26.51 -4.51 -18.46
N MET A 107 -25.89 -3.34 -18.25
CA MET A 107 -25.64 -2.83 -16.91
C MET A 107 -26.21 -1.44 -16.71
N THR A 108 -26.88 -1.25 -15.57
CA THR A 108 -27.41 0.05 -15.13
C THR A 108 -26.34 0.89 -14.44
N LEU A 109 -26.56 2.20 -14.34
CA LEU A 109 -25.68 3.10 -13.58
C LEU A 109 -25.51 2.63 -12.12
N LYS A 110 -26.61 2.19 -11.48
CA LYS A 110 -26.59 1.62 -10.12
C LYS A 110 -25.70 0.39 -10.04
N GLN A 111 -25.84 -0.56 -10.96
CA GLN A 111 -25.02 -1.77 -10.98
C GLN A 111 -23.55 -1.45 -11.25
N GLY A 112 -23.25 -0.52 -12.16
CA GLY A 112 -21.88 -0.10 -12.43
C GLY A 112 -21.20 0.56 -11.24
N LEU A 113 -21.91 1.43 -10.52
CA LEU A 113 -21.43 2.03 -9.28
C LEU A 113 -21.19 0.97 -8.19
N GLN A 114 -22.11 0.01 -8.04
CA GLN A 114 -21.95 -1.09 -7.09
C GLN A 114 -20.73 -1.96 -7.43
N HIS A 115 -20.54 -2.30 -8.71
CA HIS A 115 -19.39 -3.07 -9.17
C HIS A 115 -18.06 -2.35 -8.85
N LEU A 116 -17.97 -1.05 -9.13
CA LEU A 116 -16.79 -0.25 -8.78
C LEU A 116 -16.55 -0.21 -7.27
N GLN A 117 -17.61 -0.07 -6.48
CA GLN A 117 -17.51 -0.08 -5.01
C GLN A 117 -16.95 -1.42 -4.51
N ASP A 118 -17.39 -2.54 -5.08
CA ASP A 118 -16.92 -3.88 -4.71
C ASP A 118 -15.44 -4.09 -5.08
N GLN A 119 -15.02 -3.62 -6.26
CA GLN A 119 -13.61 -3.67 -6.68
C GLN A 119 -12.73 -2.78 -5.79
N LEU A 120 -13.17 -1.55 -5.49
CA LEU A 120 -12.46 -0.63 -4.60
C LEU A 120 -12.27 -1.22 -3.21
N LYS A 121 -13.26 -1.93 -2.68
CA LYS A 121 -13.14 -2.63 -1.39
C LYS A 121 -12.03 -3.67 -1.40
N ILE A 122 -11.98 -4.52 -2.44
CA ILE A 122 -10.92 -5.54 -2.57
C ILE A 122 -9.56 -4.88 -2.72
N ARG A 123 -9.49 -3.80 -3.51
CA ARG A 123 -8.26 -3.02 -3.66
C ARG A 123 -7.79 -2.48 -2.32
N GLN A 124 -8.68 -1.86 -1.57
CA GLN A 124 -8.29 -1.12 -0.38
C GLN A 124 -7.95 -2.01 0.81
N GLN A 125 -8.59 -3.18 0.91
CA GLN A 125 -8.14 -4.26 1.79
C GLN A 125 -6.69 -4.69 1.51
N SER A 126 -6.25 -4.62 0.25
CA SER A 126 -4.89 -5.01 -0.11
C SER A 126 -3.85 -3.94 0.22
N ILE A 127 -4.22 -2.66 0.11
CA ILE A 127 -3.29 -1.54 0.29
C ILE A 127 -3.16 -1.26 1.80
N ASN A 128 -4.29 -0.98 2.47
CA ASN A 128 -4.29 -0.51 3.86
C ASN A 128 -4.87 -1.52 4.85
N GLY A 129 -5.40 -2.67 4.39
CA GLY A 129 -6.12 -3.61 5.26
C GLY A 129 -7.51 -3.14 5.69
N GLU A 130 -8.01 -2.04 5.13
CA GLU A 130 -9.32 -1.48 5.42
C GLU A 130 -10.44 -2.28 4.73
N ASP A 131 -11.47 -2.67 5.47
CA ASP A 131 -12.55 -3.55 4.97
C ASP A 131 -13.96 -2.99 5.17
N LYS A 132 -14.10 -1.86 5.86
CA LYS A 132 -15.37 -1.18 6.10
C LYS A 132 -15.46 0.10 5.29
N LEU A 133 -16.44 0.18 4.40
CA LEU A 133 -16.74 1.39 3.65
C LEU A 133 -17.46 2.40 4.56
N ILE A 134 -16.97 3.63 4.60
CA ILE A 134 -17.58 4.75 5.35
C ILE A 134 -18.36 5.65 4.41
N MET A 135 -17.76 5.98 3.27
CA MET A 135 -18.34 6.87 2.28
C MET A 135 -18.03 6.38 0.87
N PHE A 136 -19.02 6.40 0.00
CA PHE A 136 -18.87 6.21 -1.44
C PHE A 136 -19.83 7.16 -2.15
N LYS A 137 -19.28 8.07 -2.95
CA LYS A 137 -20.04 9.09 -3.67
C LYS A 137 -19.46 9.24 -5.07
N CYS A 138 -20.33 9.25 -6.07
CA CYS A 138 -19.97 9.64 -7.43
C CYS A 138 -20.44 11.08 -7.66
N ASN A 139 -19.52 12.00 -7.95
CA ASN A 139 -19.83 13.39 -8.25
C ASN A 139 -20.17 13.50 -9.73
N PHE A 140 -21.45 13.31 -10.06
CA PHE A 140 -21.95 13.27 -11.43
C PHE A 140 -21.62 14.54 -12.24
N ASP A 141 -21.56 15.70 -11.58
CA ASP A 141 -21.22 16.98 -12.19
C ASP A 141 -19.74 17.09 -12.61
N GLU A 142 -18.86 16.29 -12.00
CA GLU A 142 -17.42 16.23 -12.30
C GLU A 142 -17.04 15.05 -13.21
N CYS A 143 -18.00 14.15 -13.52
CA CYS A 143 -17.79 13.08 -14.48
C CYS A 143 -17.57 13.64 -15.89
N LYS A 144 -16.82 12.91 -16.73
CA LYS A 144 -16.58 13.28 -18.13
C LYS A 144 -16.95 12.12 -19.06
N PRO A 145 -18.01 12.24 -19.87
CA PRO A 145 -18.96 13.36 -19.91
C PRO A 145 -19.83 13.44 -18.65
N GLN A 146 -20.38 14.62 -18.41
CA GLN A 146 -21.20 14.89 -17.24
C GLN A 146 -22.45 14.00 -17.22
N ILE A 147 -22.77 13.48 -16.04
CA ILE A 147 -24.01 12.73 -15.81
C ILE A 147 -24.98 13.70 -15.12
N GLN A 148 -26.26 13.68 -15.49
CA GLN A 148 -27.25 14.53 -14.83
C GLN A 148 -27.46 14.08 -13.37
N SER A 149 -27.34 15.01 -12.42
CA SER A 149 -27.42 14.74 -10.98
C SER A 149 -28.78 14.17 -10.51
N ASN A 150 -29.86 14.54 -11.20
CA ASN A 150 -31.23 14.08 -10.94
C ASN A 150 -31.64 12.81 -11.72
N MET A 151 -30.70 12.17 -12.42
CA MET A 151 -30.99 11.00 -13.25
C MET A 151 -31.34 9.76 -12.40
N ASN A 152 -32.32 8.99 -12.89
CA ASN A 152 -32.64 7.69 -12.31
C ASN A 152 -31.44 6.73 -12.45
N LYS A 153 -30.91 6.23 -11.34
CA LYS A 153 -29.76 5.32 -11.33
C LYS A 153 -30.06 3.94 -11.93
N ASN A 154 -31.32 3.58 -12.13
CA ASN A 154 -31.72 2.32 -12.76
C ASN A 154 -31.68 2.37 -14.30
N VAL A 155 -31.25 3.49 -14.90
CA VAL A 155 -31.07 3.62 -16.35
C VAL A 155 -29.83 2.84 -16.81
N LEU A 156 -29.90 2.23 -18.00
CA LEU A 156 -28.77 1.53 -18.62
C LEU A 156 -27.66 2.51 -18.97
N LEU A 157 -26.40 2.10 -18.82
CA LEU A 157 -25.26 2.93 -19.21
C LEU A 157 -25.31 3.30 -20.70
N ASN A 158 -25.82 2.40 -21.56
CA ASN A 158 -26.05 2.69 -22.97
C ASN A 158 -26.95 3.91 -23.18
N ASP A 159 -28.03 4.04 -22.42
CA ASP A 159 -28.95 5.18 -22.59
C ASP A 159 -28.34 6.51 -22.16
N ILE A 160 -27.34 6.48 -21.28
CA ILE A 160 -26.61 7.67 -20.85
C ILE A 160 -25.61 8.11 -21.92
N TYR A 161 -24.92 7.16 -22.57
CA TYR A 161 -23.73 7.45 -23.37
C TYR A 161 -23.87 7.21 -24.88
N LYS A 162 -25.00 6.66 -25.35
CA LYS A 162 -25.21 6.32 -26.77
C LYS A 162 -25.05 7.47 -27.76
N HIS A 163 -25.20 8.71 -27.31
CA HIS A 163 -25.11 9.90 -28.15
C HIS A 163 -23.68 10.45 -28.27
N LEU A 164 -22.70 9.85 -27.59
CA LEU A 164 -21.32 10.29 -27.65
C LEU A 164 -20.65 9.86 -28.96
N PRO A 165 -19.73 10.68 -29.49
CA PRO A 165 -18.94 10.29 -30.65
C PRO A 165 -18.10 9.05 -30.31
N TYR A 166 -17.95 8.16 -31.28
CA TYR A 166 -17.21 6.89 -31.18
C TYR A 166 -17.82 5.86 -30.21
N TYR A 167 -19.00 6.11 -29.64
CA TYR A 167 -19.73 5.10 -28.86
C TYR A 167 -19.98 3.84 -29.70
N PRO A 168 -19.81 2.63 -29.15
CA PRO A 168 -19.48 2.31 -27.75
C PRO A 168 -17.99 2.16 -27.45
N ASN A 169 -17.10 2.43 -28.41
CA ASN A 169 -15.64 2.35 -28.22
C ASN A 169 -15.07 3.63 -27.58
N ILE A 170 -15.35 3.83 -26.29
CA ILE A 170 -15.03 5.06 -25.57
C ILE A 170 -14.51 4.79 -24.15
N GLN A 171 -13.75 5.76 -23.64
CA GLN A 171 -13.34 5.84 -22.24
C GLN A 171 -14.07 7.00 -21.56
N ILE A 172 -14.68 6.72 -20.42
CA ILE A 172 -15.51 7.67 -19.67
C ILE A 172 -14.90 7.87 -18.29
N HIS A 173 -14.79 9.11 -17.82
CA HIS A 173 -14.30 9.40 -16.49
C HIS A 173 -15.45 9.49 -15.48
N TRP A 174 -15.41 8.67 -14.43
CA TRP A 174 -16.26 8.82 -13.26
C TRP A 174 -15.46 9.41 -12.10
N LYS A 175 -15.93 10.55 -11.59
CA LYS A 175 -15.38 11.15 -10.37
C LYS A 175 -15.97 10.44 -9.15
N ILE A 176 -15.18 9.57 -8.53
CA ILE A 176 -15.57 8.82 -7.34
C ILE A 176 -14.78 9.32 -6.13
N ASP A 177 -15.49 9.75 -5.10
CA ASP A 177 -14.95 10.00 -3.77
C ASP A 177 -15.33 8.84 -2.86
N PHE A 178 -14.35 8.27 -2.16
CA PHE A 178 -14.58 7.16 -1.26
C PHE A 178 -13.67 7.22 -0.04
N MET A 179 -14.14 6.66 1.07
CA MET A 179 -13.38 6.53 2.30
C MET A 179 -13.67 5.17 2.93
N PHE A 180 -12.60 4.45 3.27
CA PHE A 180 -12.67 3.18 3.98
C PHE A 180 -12.00 3.31 5.35
N MET A 181 -12.26 2.33 6.19
CA MET A 181 -11.69 2.19 7.52
C MET A 181 -11.49 0.71 7.82
N VAL A 182 -10.53 0.40 8.68
CA VAL A 182 -10.41 -0.94 9.26
C VAL A 182 -11.61 -1.16 10.18
N SER A 183 -12.34 -2.26 9.97
CA SER A 183 -13.48 -2.60 10.83
C SER A 183 -13.02 -2.82 12.26
N TYR A 184 -13.79 -2.32 13.24
CA TYR A 184 -13.51 -2.50 14.66
C TYR A 184 -13.41 -3.98 15.09
N LYS A 185 -13.97 -4.92 14.30
CA LYS A 185 -13.77 -6.36 14.53
C LYS A 185 -12.29 -6.81 14.40
N HIS A 186 -11.48 -6.00 13.71
CA HIS A 186 -10.05 -6.20 13.51
C HIS A 186 -9.22 -5.29 14.44
N THR A 187 -9.85 -4.41 15.20
CA THR A 187 -9.16 -3.59 16.21
C THR A 187 -9.09 -4.37 17.51
N ILE A 188 -7.93 -4.32 18.17
CA ILE A 188 -7.75 -4.88 19.51
C ILE A 188 -8.24 -3.83 20.51
N SER A 189 -9.17 -4.22 21.37
CA SER A 189 -9.57 -3.37 22.50
C SER A 189 -8.35 -3.17 23.39
N ILE A 190 -7.85 -1.94 23.47
CA ILE A 190 -6.84 -1.54 24.43
C ILE A 190 -7.57 -1.19 25.72
N GLN A 191 -8.18 -2.18 26.39
CA GLN A 191 -8.25 -2.08 27.84
C GLN A 191 -6.79 -2.11 28.28
N ARG A 192 -6.23 -0.93 28.59
CA ARG A 192 -4.91 -0.83 29.19
C ARG A 192 -4.97 -1.71 30.44
N ALA A 193 -4.41 -2.93 30.37
CA ALA A 193 -3.83 -3.52 31.56
C ALA A 193 -2.94 -2.41 32.10
N GLU A 194 -3.21 -1.95 33.32
CA GLU A 194 -2.50 -0.84 33.93
C GLU A 194 -1.02 -1.04 33.62
N ILE A 195 -0.48 -0.18 32.74
CA ILE A 195 0.95 -0.15 32.50
C ILE A 195 1.51 -0.01 33.91
N PRO A 196 2.33 -0.96 34.41
CA PRO A 196 2.88 -0.84 35.74
C PRO A 196 3.50 0.55 35.77
N LYS A 197 2.93 1.44 36.59
CA LYS A 197 3.50 2.76 36.82
C LYS A 197 4.97 2.49 37.04
N ILE A 198 5.80 3.11 36.21
CA ILE A 198 7.26 3.06 36.30
C ILE A 198 7.58 2.94 37.77
N ILE A 199 8.03 1.75 38.17
CA ILE A 199 8.40 1.47 39.55
C ILE A 199 9.37 2.59 39.89
N SER A 200 8.98 3.43 40.84
CA SER A 200 9.86 4.39 41.47
C SER A 200 11.13 3.62 41.81
N ASN A 201 12.25 4.05 41.24
CA ASN A 201 13.57 3.45 41.41
C ASN A 201 13.84 3.16 42.89
N GLU A 202 13.59 1.93 43.32
CA GLU A 202 14.24 1.30 44.47
C GLU A 202 14.62 -0.11 44.03
N ASP A 203 15.89 -0.23 43.63
CA ASP A 203 16.77 -1.40 43.73
C ASP A 203 16.27 -2.77 43.27
N ALA A 204 15.84 -2.88 42.00
CA ALA A 204 15.82 -4.18 41.31
C ALA A 204 17.11 -4.38 40.49
N ILE A 205 18.09 -5.03 41.12
CA ILE A 205 19.37 -5.44 40.51
C ILE A 205 19.08 -6.45 39.37
N ILE A 206 19.16 -6.01 38.12
CA ILE A 206 19.22 -6.88 36.94
C ILE A 206 20.71 -7.23 36.72
N PRO A 207 21.10 -8.51 36.60
CA PRO A 207 22.50 -8.89 36.47
C PRO A 207 23.09 -8.35 35.16
N PRO A 208 24.21 -7.60 35.21
CA PRO A 208 24.85 -7.07 34.03
C PRO A 208 25.82 -8.14 33.51
N ASN A 209 25.41 -8.93 32.51
CA ASN A 209 26.31 -9.46 31.47
C ASN A 209 25.60 -10.52 30.60
N GLN A 210 24.92 -10.05 29.56
CA GLN A 210 24.90 -10.78 28.30
C GLN A 210 24.92 -9.75 27.17
N LYS A 211 26.11 -9.47 26.62
CA LYS A 211 26.24 -8.65 25.42
C LYS A 211 25.57 -9.39 24.27
N SER A 212 24.38 -8.94 23.88
CA SER A 212 23.77 -9.33 22.60
C SER A 212 24.68 -8.85 21.47
N THR A 213 25.27 -9.77 20.71
CA THR A 213 26.08 -9.49 19.52
C THR A 213 25.23 -9.20 18.28
N PHE A 214 23.98 -8.80 18.44
CA PHE A 214 23.08 -8.49 17.32
C PHE A 214 22.55 -7.05 17.41
N ASN A 215 22.62 -6.36 16.28
CA ASN A 215 22.01 -5.03 16.11
C ASN A 215 20.52 -5.14 16.45
N PRO A 216 20.02 -4.48 17.52
CA PRO A 216 18.70 -4.75 18.11
C PRO A 216 17.51 -4.37 17.21
N LEU A 217 17.77 -3.74 16.06
CA LEU A 217 16.75 -3.27 15.13
C LEU A 217 16.48 -4.22 13.95
N LEU A 218 17.22 -5.33 13.82
CA LEU A 218 17.09 -6.22 12.65
C LEU A 218 17.07 -7.69 13.05
N TYR A 219 15.95 -8.37 12.76
CA TYR A 219 15.94 -9.83 12.71
C TYR A 219 16.72 -10.31 11.47
N LYS A 220 17.28 -11.53 11.51
CA LYS A 220 17.93 -12.18 10.35
C LYS A 220 17.01 -12.24 9.12
N CYS A 221 15.69 -12.22 9.35
CA CYS A 221 14.62 -12.16 8.35
C CYS A 221 14.57 -10.78 7.64
N ASP A 222 14.78 -9.71 8.39
CA ASP A 222 14.64 -8.32 7.94
C ASP A 222 15.80 -7.90 7.03
N ILE A 223 16.99 -8.46 7.27
CA ILE A 223 18.16 -8.27 6.39
C ILE A 223 17.87 -8.75 4.96
N HIS A 224 17.12 -9.85 4.81
CA HIS A 224 16.72 -10.37 3.50
C HIS A 224 15.65 -9.49 2.83
N GLN A 225 14.69 -8.97 3.61
CA GLN A 225 13.67 -8.04 3.11
C GLN A 225 14.27 -6.68 2.73
N LEU A 226 15.24 -6.19 3.51
CA LEU A 226 16.01 -4.98 3.22
C LEU A 226 16.88 -5.14 1.98
N LYS A 227 17.53 -6.29 1.77
CA LYS A 227 18.24 -6.58 0.50
C LYS A 227 17.30 -6.52 -0.70
N ILE A 228 16.08 -7.03 -0.57
CA ILE A 228 15.07 -6.98 -1.64
C ILE A 228 14.57 -5.55 -1.87
N PHE A 229 14.45 -4.76 -0.80
CA PHE A 229 14.06 -3.36 -0.85
C PHE A 229 15.14 -2.49 -1.52
N LEU A 230 16.39 -2.59 -1.05
CA LEU A 230 17.57 -1.90 -1.59
C LEU A 230 17.79 -2.21 -3.09
N ASN A 231 17.63 -3.48 -3.49
CA ASN A 231 17.77 -3.85 -4.90
C ASN A 231 16.62 -3.34 -5.79
N LYS A 232 15.47 -2.95 -5.22
CA LYS A 232 14.32 -2.42 -5.98
C LYS A 232 14.36 -0.90 -6.16
N THR A 233 15.14 -0.18 -5.36
CA THR A 233 15.12 1.29 -5.29
C THR A 233 16.41 1.98 -5.74
N CYS A 234 17.46 1.25 -6.13
CA CYS A 234 18.73 1.87 -6.50
C CYS A 234 18.71 2.60 -7.85
N LEU A 235 18.31 3.88 -7.83
CA LEU A 235 18.90 4.94 -8.66
C LEU A 235 18.82 6.29 -7.93
N THR A 236 19.55 6.46 -6.84
CA THR A 236 20.21 7.72 -6.49
C THR A 236 21.30 7.46 -5.45
N LYS A 237 22.39 8.23 -5.56
CA LYS A 237 23.67 8.04 -4.90
C LYS A 237 23.61 8.01 -3.37
N GLU A 238 24.46 7.15 -2.82
CA GLU A 238 24.92 6.99 -1.43
C GLU A 238 24.80 8.23 -0.54
N LYS A 239 24.00 8.14 0.54
CA LYS A 239 24.12 8.89 1.80
C LYS A 239 23.45 8.10 2.92
N SER A 240 24.27 7.60 3.86
CA SER A 240 23.95 6.83 5.08
C SER A 240 22.96 5.65 4.98
N ASP A 241 23.42 4.43 5.27
CA ASP A 241 22.63 3.19 5.28
C ASP A 241 21.56 3.10 6.40
N ASN A 242 21.31 4.17 7.16
CA ASN A 242 20.44 4.14 8.33
C ASN A 242 19.32 5.18 8.26
N ASN A 243 18.18 4.76 7.72
CA ASN A 243 16.95 5.56 7.60
C ASN A 243 16.50 6.22 8.91
N LEU A 244 16.81 5.64 10.08
CA LEU A 244 16.49 6.23 11.38
C LEU A 244 17.34 7.47 11.67
N LYS A 245 18.61 7.47 11.27
CA LYS A 245 19.48 8.65 11.41
C LYS A 245 18.99 9.79 10.52
N LEU A 246 18.55 9.48 9.30
CA LEU A 246 17.96 10.47 8.38
C LEU A 246 16.71 11.12 8.96
N LEU A 247 15.78 10.31 9.47
CA LEU A 247 14.55 10.80 10.09
C LEU A 247 14.86 11.70 11.30
N LEU A 248 15.73 11.27 12.21
CA LEU A 248 16.14 12.08 13.36
C LEU A 248 16.84 13.37 12.94
N HIS A 249 17.70 13.31 11.93
CA HIS A 249 18.39 14.49 11.42
C HIS A 249 17.39 15.52 10.88
N GLU A 250 16.37 15.07 10.16
CA GLU A 250 15.31 15.90 9.63
C GLU A 250 14.42 16.50 10.74
N VAL A 251 14.09 15.71 11.78
CA VAL A 251 13.36 16.21 12.96
C VAL A 251 14.16 17.27 13.72
N ILE A 252 15.48 17.09 13.89
CA ILE A 252 16.37 18.07 14.54
C ILE A 252 16.49 19.33 13.67
N LYS A 253 16.70 19.17 12.36
CA LYS A 253 16.82 20.26 11.38
C LYS A 253 15.57 21.15 11.35
N ASN A 254 14.39 20.55 11.50
CA ASN A 254 13.10 21.26 11.55
C ASN A 254 12.76 21.83 12.94
N ASN A 255 13.72 21.85 13.88
CA ASN A 255 13.55 22.35 15.25
C ASN A 255 12.52 21.59 16.12
N CYS A 256 12.04 20.43 15.65
CA CYS A 256 11.10 19.56 16.37
C CYS A 256 11.78 18.70 17.45
N LEU A 257 13.11 18.81 17.62
CA LEU A 257 13.83 18.15 18.71
C LEU A 257 13.30 18.54 20.10
N CYS A 258 12.78 19.76 20.24
CA CYS A 258 12.16 20.23 21.48
C CYS A 258 10.91 19.43 21.86
N ASP A 259 10.24 18.80 20.90
CA ASP A 259 9.05 17.97 21.15
C ASP A 259 9.43 16.56 21.61
N LEU A 260 10.67 16.13 21.33
CA LEU A 260 11.20 14.81 21.67
C LEU A 260 11.87 14.74 23.05
N ILE A 261 12.11 15.89 23.68
CA ILE A 261 12.85 16.03 24.94
C ILE A 261 11.89 16.53 26.03
N PRO A 262 11.91 15.94 27.25
CA PRO A 262 11.14 16.46 28.38
C PRO A 262 11.44 17.93 28.67
N LYS A 263 10.41 18.74 28.93
CA LYS A 263 10.53 20.20 29.21
C LYS A 263 11.51 20.53 30.34
N GLU A 264 11.67 19.62 31.30
CA GLU A 264 12.59 19.71 32.44
C GLU A 264 14.07 19.74 32.03
N ILE A 265 14.42 19.17 30.87
CA ILE A 265 15.80 19.09 30.35
C ILE A 265 16.10 20.26 29.38
N LEU A 266 15.05 20.81 28.76
CA LEU A 266 15.14 21.83 27.70
C LEU A 266 15.62 23.21 28.17
N SER A 267 15.39 23.58 29.43
CA SER A 267 15.71 24.92 29.95
C SER A 267 17.21 25.21 30.07
N THR A 268 18.08 24.19 30.04
CA THR A 268 19.52 24.38 30.31
C THR A 268 20.47 23.67 29.32
N ARG A 269 19.98 22.81 28.40
CA ARG A 269 20.88 21.82 27.73
C ARG A 269 20.70 21.54 26.23
N LYS A 270 19.94 22.32 25.44
CA LYS A 270 19.75 22.04 23.99
C LYS A 270 21.08 21.82 23.22
N LYS A 271 22.06 22.72 23.38
CA LYS A 271 23.39 22.58 22.74
C LYS A 271 24.21 21.38 23.27
N VAL A 272 24.04 21.03 24.54
CA VAL A 272 24.71 19.88 25.17
C VAL A 272 24.14 18.58 24.60
N ILE A 273 22.83 18.53 24.35
CA ILE A 273 22.14 17.39 23.77
C ILE A 273 22.53 17.21 22.29
N GLU A 274 22.55 18.29 21.51
CA GLU A 274 23.05 18.27 20.12
C GLU A 274 24.49 17.73 20.01
N GLN A 275 25.35 18.09 20.97
CA GLN A 275 26.71 17.55 21.06
C GLN A 275 26.73 16.07 21.50
N GLN A 276 25.89 15.68 22.46
CA GLN A 276 25.81 14.29 22.94
C GLN A 276 25.27 13.31 21.90
N ILE A 277 24.34 13.74 21.05
CA ILE A 277 23.81 12.93 19.94
C ILE A 277 24.69 13.01 18.67
N GLY A 278 25.82 13.72 18.73
CA GLY A 278 26.74 13.88 17.60
C GLY A 278 26.12 14.58 16.39
N TYR A 279 25.14 15.47 16.61
CA TYR A 279 24.45 16.14 15.51
C TYR A 279 25.41 17.03 14.73
N ASN A 280 25.55 16.74 13.43
CA ASN A 280 26.29 17.56 12.50
C ASN A 280 25.38 17.93 11.33
N LYS A 281 25.18 19.24 11.13
CA LYS A 281 24.28 19.78 10.10
C LYS A 281 24.63 19.34 8.68
N GLU A 282 25.91 19.07 8.42
CA GLU A 282 26.45 18.73 7.10
C GLU A 282 26.71 17.22 6.93
N ASN A 283 26.67 16.44 8.01
CA ASN A 283 26.99 15.02 7.99
C ASN A 283 26.04 14.19 8.87
N GLU A 284 25.11 13.50 8.21
CA GLU A 284 24.06 12.66 8.81
C GLU A 284 24.63 11.40 9.51
N ASP A 285 25.77 10.89 9.05
CA ASP A 285 26.37 9.66 9.58
C ASP A 285 26.96 9.81 10.98
N LYS A 286 27.32 11.05 11.37
CA LYS A 286 27.90 11.37 12.68
C LYS A 286 26.91 11.26 13.84
N LEU A 287 25.61 11.11 13.54
CA LEU A 287 24.57 10.98 14.56
C LEU A 287 24.76 9.68 15.35
N ILE A 288 24.95 9.81 16.66
CA ILE A 288 25.21 8.69 17.58
C ILE A 288 23.89 8.25 18.20
N LEU A 289 23.38 7.11 17.74
CA LEU A 289 22.19 6.45 18.30
C LEU A 289 22.63 5.20 19.07
N ASN A 290 23.23 5.41 20.25
CA ASN A 290 23.65 4.30 21.10
C ASN A 290 22.62 4.09 22.22
N ASP A 291 22.49 2.86 22.72
CA ASP A 291 21.52 2.48 23.79
C ASP A 291 21.61 3.39 25.02
N LYS A 292 22.78 3.97 25.30
CA LYS A 292 22.98 4.96 26.36
C LYS A 292 22.16 6.24 26.17
N ILE A 293 22.09 6.79 24.96
CA ILE A 293 21.35 8.04 24.66
C ILE A 293 19.83 7.80 24.67
N LEU A 294 19.38 6.62 24.24
CA LEU A 294 17.98 6.22 24.34
C LEU A 294 17.56 5.93 25.81
N ASN A 295 18.44 5.31 26.61
CA ASN A 295 18.16 4.95 28.00
C ASN A 295 18.35 6.10 29.00
N ASP A 296 19.23 7.08 28.73
CA ASP A 296 19.53 8.21 29.62
C ASP A 296 18.42 9.30 29.65
N LYS A 297 17.19 8.98 29.22
CA LYS A 297 15.99 9.87 29.19
C LYS A 297 16.12 11.12 28.29
N ILE A 298 17.07 11.15 27.36
CA ILE A 298 17.24 12.29 26.43
C ILE A 298 16.24 12.22 25.28
N LEU A 299 15.96 11.01 24.76
CA LEU A 299 15.00 10.77 23.67
C LEU A 299 13.89 9.82 24.13
N THR A 300 13.20 10.18 25.22
CA THR A 300 12.22 9.34 25.91
C THR A 300 11.13 8.82 24.98
N ILE A 301 10.65 9.66 24.05
CA ILE A 301 9.65 9.27 23.05
C ILE A 301 10.17 8.15 22.12
N LEU A 302 11.45 8.18 21.73
CA LEU A 302 12.02 7.10 20.92
C LEU A 302 12.19 5.80 21.71
N ASN A 303 12.40 5.88 23.02
CA ASN A 303 12.41 4.72 23.89
C ASN A 303 10.99 4.14 24.08
N GLU A 304 9.97 4.99 24.21
CA GLU A 304 8.56 4.57 24.24
C GLU A 304 8.14 3.93 22.91
N LEU A 305 8.53 4.52 21.77
CA LEU A 305 8.33 3.95 20.44
C LEU A 305 9.05 2.60 20.28
N LYS A 306 10.26 2.46 20.85
CA LYS A 306 11.03 1.20 20.87
C LYS A 306 10.32 0.13 21.70
N ILE A 307 9.87 0.47 22.92
CA ILE A 307 9.10 -0.44 23.78
C ILE A 307 7.81 -0.87 23.07
N LEU A 308 7.09 0.10 22.49
CA LEU A 308 5.88 -0.17 21.74
C LEU A 308 6.19 -1.10 20.56
N TYR A 309 7.16 -0.79 19.69
CA TYR A 309 7.53 -1.61 18.53
C TYR A 309 7.93 -3.05 18.88
N HIS A 310 8.51 -3.28 20.06
CA HIS A 310 8.89 -4.61 20.54
C HIS A 310 7.82 -5.29 21.42
N ASP A 311 6.67 -4.65 21.66
CA ASP A 311 5.58 -5.23 22.42
C ASP A 311 4.93 -6.41 21.66
N ASP A 312 4.70 -7.51 22.36
CA ASP A 312 4.06 -8.72 21.84
C ASP A 312 2.61 -8.48 21.39
N ILE A 313 2.01 -7.33 21.70
CA ILE A 313 0.72 -6.89 21.17
C ILE A 313 0.72 -6.90 19.63
N HIS A 314 1.85 -6.58 19.00
CA HIS A 314 2.00 -6.61 17.54
C HIS A 314 1.97 -8.01 16.96
N LYS A 315 2.44 -9.01 17.72
CA LYS A 315 2.30 -10.43 17.34
C LYS A 315 0.84 -10.85 17.26
N LYS A 316 -0.05 -10.18 18.02
CA LYS A 316 -1.51 -10.42 17.99
C LYS A 316 -2.23 -9.65 16.86
N MET A 317 -1.61 -8.61 16.30
CA MET A 317 -2.18 -7.82 15.19
C MET A 317 -2.15 -8.56 13.84
N GLY A 318 -1.34 -9.61 13.71
CA GLY A 318 -1.29 -10.44 12.50
C GLY A 318 -0.60 -9.76 11.30
N TYR A 319 0.06 -8.63 11.53
CA TYR A 319 0.94 -7.96 10.58
C TYR A 319 2.17 -7.40 11.31
N PRO A 320 3.37 -7.39 10.69
CA PRO A 320 4.52 -6.69 11.24
C PRO A 320 4.25 -5.18 11.20
N LEU A 321 4.46 -4.47 12.31
CA LEU A 321 4.47 -3.01 12.26
C LEU A 321 5.70 -2.54 11.50
N GLU A 322 5.52 -1.46 10.74
CA GLU A 322 6.61 -0.72 10.13
C GLU A 322 6.74 0.60 10.90
N LEU A 323 7.94 1.17 10.97
CA LEU A 323 8.19 2.36 11.80
C LEU A 323 7.25 3.54 11.48
N HIS A 324 6.89 3.70 10.21
CA HIS A 324 5.99 4.76 9.75
C HIS A 324 4.52 4.55 10.18
N HIS A 325 4.12 3.33 10.55
CA HIS A 325 2.78 3.06 11.09
C HIS A 325 2.61 3.53 12.54
N ILE A 326 3.71 3.84 13.24
CA ILE A 326 3.67 4.31 14.63
C ILE A 326 3.64 5.86 14.69
N CYS A 327 4.11 6.53 13.65
CA CYS A 327 4.24 7.99 13.60
C CYS A 327 3.07 8.71 12.89
N ALA A 328 1.99 8.00 12.56
CA ALA A 328 0.73 8.56 12.05
C ALA A 328 -0.32 8.57 13.16
#